data_AF-A0A9D7KCP6-F1
#
_entry.id   AF-A0A9D7KCP6-F1
#
_cell.length_a   1.000
_cell.length_b   1.000
_cell.length_c   1.000
_cell.angle_alpha   90.00
_cell.angle_beta   90.00
_cell.angle_gamma   90.00
#
_symmetry.space_group_name_H-M   'P 1'
#
loop_
_entity.id
_entity.type
_entity.pdbx_description
1 polymer ?
#
loop_
_entity_poly.entity_id
_entity_poly.type
_entity_poly.pdbx_seq_one_letter_code
_entity_poly.pdbx_strand_id
1 'polypeptide(L)'
;MQNMAGNIKSFNNEMNHMSKEHDAGEIDVAIDASKFKGDYKLMADGVNSMVFGHIAVKKKAMACIKEFGEGNFDAQLEKFPGKKAFINRVVAIIPNDLCQRT
;
A
#
# COMPACT_ATOMS: atom_id res chain seq x y z
N MET A 1 4.81 -33.14 -7.76
CA MET A 1 4.76 -32.13 -8.85
C MET A 1 3.35 -31.55 -8.84
N GLN A 2 3.17 -30.27 -8.50
CA GLN A 2 1.83 -29.65 -8.53
C GLN A 2 1.43 -29.44 -9.99
N ASN A 3 0.23 -29.87 -10.37
CA ASN A 3 -0.35 -29.56 -11.68
C ASN A 3 -0.94 -28.13 -11.66
N MET A 4 -1.38 -27.64 -12.83
CA MET A 4 -1.94 -26.29 -12.98
C MET A 4 -3.01 -25.97 -11.92
N ALA A 5 -3.95 -26.88 -11.69
CA ALA A 5 -5.02 -26.71 -10.70
C ALA A 5 -4.49 -26.63 -9.26
N GLY A 6 -3.43 -27.38 -8.94
CA GLY A 6 -2.75 -27.31 -7.65
C GLY A 6 -2.11 -25.94 -7.40
N ASN A 7 -1.39 -25.40 -8.38
CA ASN A 7 -0.76 -24.08 -8.28
C ASN A 7 -1.80 -22.97 -8.09
N ILE A 8 -2.90 -23.00 -8.85
CA ILE A 8 -3.98 -22.01 -8.72
C ILE A 8 -4.62 -22.07 -7.33
N LYS A 9 -4.90 -23.27 -6.81
CA LYS A 9 -5.45 -23.42 -5.44
C LYS A 9 -4.48 -22.87 -4.39
N SER A 10 -3.19 -23.21 -4.50
CA SER A 10 -2.17 -22.72 -3.57
C SER A 10 -2.05 -21.20 -3.62
N PHE A 11 -2.06 -20.61 -4.82
CA PHE A 11 -2.01 -19.15 -5.00
C PHE A 11 -3.24 -18.46 -4.40
N ASN A 12 -4.43 -18.99 -4.64
CA ASN A 12 -5.67 -18.44 -4.09
C ASN A 12 -5.68 -18.51 -2.54
N ASN A 13 -5.12 -19.57 -1.96
CA ASN A 13 -5.01 -19.67 -0.50
C ASN A 13 -4.10 -18.58 0.08
N GLU A 14 -2.91 -18.36 -0.52
CA GLU A 14 -2.00 -17.30 -0.08
C GLU A 14 -2.62 -15.90 -0.24
N MET A 15 -3.31 -15.65 -1.37
CA MET A 15 -3.99 -14.37 -1.60
C MET A 15 -5.10 -14.12 -0.58
N ASN A 16 -5.94 -15.12 -0.31
CA ASN A 16 -7.02 -15.00 0.67
C ASN A 16 -6.48 -14.81 2.09
N HIS A 17 -5.36 -15.45 2.44
CA HIS A 17 -4.70 -15.21 3.71
C HIS A 17 -4.24 -13.75 3.80
N MET A 18 -3.45 -13.27 2.83
CA MET A 18 -3.00 -11.88 2.81
C MET A 18 -4.17 -10.89 2.90
N SER A 19 -5.27 -11.12 2.16
CA SER A 19 -6.47 -10.28 2.23
C SER A 19 -7.05 -10.22 3.64
N LYS A 20 -7.25 -11.38 4.30
CA LYS A 20 -7.82 -11.43 5.66
C LYS A 20 -6.95 -10.73 6.68
N GLU A 21 -5.64 -10.91 6.59
CA GLU A 21 -4.69 -10.24 7.49
C GLU A 21 -4.71 -8.72 7.27
N HIS A 22 -4.75 -8.25 6.02
CA HIS A 22 -4.84 -6.82 5.71
C HIS A 22 -6.15 -6.20 6.17
N ASP A 23 -7.27 -6.93 6.04
CA ASP A 23 -8.58 -6.51 6.57
C ASP A 23 -8.58 -6.46 8.11
N ALA A 24 -7.82 -7.34 8.76
CA ALA A 24 -7.61 -7.35 10.21
C ALA A 24 -6.64 -6.25 10.70
N GLY A 25 -5.91 -5.59 9.79
CA GLY A 25 -4.95 -4.52 10.09
C GLY A 25 -3.48 -4.95 10.03
N GLU A 26 -3.19 -6.23 9.82
CA GLU A 26 -1.85 -6.78 9.65
C GLU A 26 -1.35 -6.58 8.21
N ILE A 27 -1.09 -5.32 7.86
CA ILE A 27 -0.76 -4.87 6.49
C ILE A 27 0.63 -5.30 6.00
N ASP A 28 1.48 -5.86 6.86
CA ASP A 28 2.83 -6.28 6.50
C ASP A 28 2.87 -7.74 5.98
N VAL A 29 1.74 -8.46 6.00
CA VAL A 29 1.64 -9.81 5.44
C VAL A 29 1.74 -9.78 3.92
N ALA A 30 2.45 -10.75 3.34
CA ALA A 30 2.69 -10.90 1.91
C ALA A 30 2.41 -12.34 1.45
N ILE A 31 2.17 -12.53 0.16
CA ILE A 31 2.20 -13.88 -0.44
C ILE A 31 3.65 -14.39 -0.38
N ASP A 32 3.89 -15.59 0.14
CA ASP A 32 5.21 -16.22 0.08
C ASP A 32 5.49 -16.72 -1.34
N ALA A 33 6.14 -15.85 -2.13
CA ALA A 33 6.47 -16.14 -3.52
C ALA A 33 7.43 -17.33 -3.67
N SER A 34 8.19 -17.71 -2.64
CA SER A 34 9.14 -18.84 -2.71
C SER A 34 8.44 -20.19 -2.89
N LYS A 35 7.14 -20.27 -2.56
CA LYS A 35 6.29 -21.44 -2.79
C LYS A 35 5.98 -21.69 -4.27
N PHE A 36 6.20 -20.70 -5.13
CA PHE A 36 5.84 -20.74 -6.54
C PHE A 36 7.07 -20.71 -7.45
N LYS A 37 6.90 -21.14 -8.71
CA LYS A 37 7.92 -21.13 -9.76
C LYS A 37 7.35 -20.59 -11.06
N GLY A 38 8.22 -20.06 -11.92
CA GLY A 38 7.84 -19.50 -13.23
C GLY A 38 6.79 -18.39 -13.08
N ASP A 39 5.79 -18.40 -13.95
CA ASP A 39 4.75 -17.36 -14.00
C ASP A 39 3.98 -17.19 -12.69
N TYR A 40 3.77 -18.27 -11.93
CA TYR A 40 3.11 -18.18 -10.61
C TYR A 40 3.94 -17.40 -9.59
N LYS A 41 5.27 -17.51 -9.65
CA LYS A 41 6.15 -16.69 -8.80
C LYS A 41 6.06 -15.23 -9.22
N LEU A 42 6.12 -14.97 -10.53
CA LEU A 42 6.01 -13.61 -11.07
C LEU A 42 4.67 -12.96 -10.68
N MET A 43 3.58 -13.73 -10.69
CA MET A 43 2.28 -13.28 -10.20
C MET A 43 2.30 -12.92 -8.71
N ALA A 44 2.89 -13.76 -7.85
CA ALA A 44 2.99 -13.51 -6.42
C ALA A 44 3.82 -12.24 -6.13
N ASP A 45 4.99 -12.12 -6.76
CA ASP A 45 5.85 -10.94 -6.64
C ASP A 45 5.13 -9.66 -7.13
N GLY A 46 4.36 -9.77 -8.23
CA GLY A 46 3.59 -8.67 -8.79
C GLY A 46 2.45 -8.18 -7.88
N VAL A 47 1.70 -9.12 -7.28
CA VAL A 47 0.66 -8.80 -6.30
C VAL A 47 1.26 -8.12 -5.07
N ASN A 48 2.34 -8.67 -4.51
CA ASN A 48 3.05 -8.06 -3.39
C ASN A 48 3.51 -6.64 -3.74
N SER A 49 4.17 -6.47 -4.88
CA SER A 49 4.66 -5.14 -5.33
C SER A 49 3.53 -4.12 -5.46
N MET A 50 2.36 -4.52 -5.98
CA MET A 50 1.19 -3.65 -6.08
C MET A 50 0.70 -3.22 -4.69
N VAL A 51 0.47 -4.18 -3.79
CA VAL A 51 -0.10 -3.93 -2.46
C VAL A 51 0.85 -3.09 -1.60
N PHE A 52 2.12 -3.47 -1.51
CA PHE A 52 3.12 -2.70 -0.77
C PHE A 52 3.38 -1.32 -1.39
N GLY A 53 3.26 -1.19 -2.72
CA GLY A 53 3.29 0.11 -3.39
C GLY A 53 2.14 1.03 -3.00
N HIS A 54 0.95 0.49 -2.69
CA HIS A 54 -0.16 1.27 -2.14
C HIS A 54 0.03 1.59 -0.65
N ILE A 55 0.54 0.64 0.14
CA ILE A 55 0.85 0.87 1.56
C ILE A 55 1.90 1.97 1.72
N ALA A 56 2.97 1.94 0.93
CA ALA A 56 4.02 2.96 0.98
C ALA A 56 3.47 4.37 0.73
N VAL A 57 2.58 4.54 -0.26
CA VAL A 57 1.92 5.81 -0.56
C VAL A 57 1.06 6.28 0.63
N LYS A 58 0.27 5.38 1.24
CA LYS A 58 -0.53 5.68 2.43
C LYS A 58 0.36 6.10 3.61
N LYS A 59 1.43 5.36 3.90
CA LYS A 59 2.38 5.66 4.98
C LYS A 59 3.03 7.03 4.79
N LYS A 60 3.46 7.38 3.57
CA LYS A 60 4.04 8.70 3.25
C LYS A 60 3.04 9.85 3.43
N ALA A 61 1.79 9.66 2.99
CA ALA A 61 0.74 10.65 3.22
C ALA A 61 0.49 10.87 4.72
N MET A 62 0.39 9.80 5.50
CA MET A 62 0.21 9.89 6.96
C MET A 62 1.39 10.52 7.68
N ALA A 63 2.62 10.27 7.23
CA ALA A 63 3.81 10.92 7.78
C ALA A 63 3.74 12.45 7.59
N CYS A 64 3.34 12.93 6.40
CA CYS A 64 3.17 14.37 6.17
C CYS A 64 2.03 14.95 7.03
N ILE A 65 0.91 14.24 7.18
CA ILE A 65 -0.20 14.67 8.04
C ILE A 65 0.23 14.74 9.52
N LYS A 66 1.08 13.81 9.97
CA LYS A 66 1.65 13.82 11.32
C LYS A 66 2.47 15.10 11.57
N GLU A 67 3.32 15.49 10.63
CA GLU A 67 4.10 16.73 10.73
C GLU A 67 3.19 17.96 10.88
N PHE A 68 2.08 18.02 10.13
CA PHE A 68 1.09 19.09 10.29
C PHE A 68 0.47 19.09 11.68
N GLY A 69 0.13 17.91 12.22
CA GLY A 69 -0.38 17.76 13.58
C GLY A 69 0.62 18.17 14.67
N GLU A 70 1.92 18.11 14.38
CA GLU A 70 3.02 18.53 15.25
C GLU A 70 3.41 20.02 15.03
N GLY A 71 2.68 20.73 14.17
CA GLY A 71 2.86 22.16 13.90
C GLY A 71 3.84 22.50 12.76
N ASN A 72 4.42 21.50 12.11
CA ASN A 72 5.30 21.68 10.95
C ASN A 72 4.48 21.78 9.65
N PHE A 73 3.92 22.96 9.37
CA PHE A 73 3.12 23.21 8.18
C PHE A 73 3.92 23.31 6.87
N ASP A 74 5.25 23.35 6.95
CA ASP A 74 6.14 23.36 5.79
C ASP A 74 6.46 21.95 5.28
N ALA A 75 5.98 20.90 5.96
CA ALA A 75 6.19 19.52 5.54
C ALA A 75 5.62 19.26 4.14
N GLN A 76 6.46 18.69 3.26
CA GLN A 76 6.08 18.42 1.87
C GLN A 76 5.89 16.93 1.63
N LEU A 77 4.73 16.58 1.12
CA LEU A 77 4.49 15.25 0.57
C LEU A 77 5.15 15.12 -0.81
N GLU A 78 5.89 14.02 -1.02
CA GLU A 78 6.45 13.72 -2.34
C GLU A 78 5.38 13.74 -3.43
N LYS A 79 5.72 14.18 -4.64
CA LYS A 79 4.77 14.23 -5.76
C LYS A 79 4.50 12.83 -6.29
N PHE A 80 3.25 12.38 -6.19
CA PHE A 80 2.84 11.10 -6.75
C PHE A 80 2.40 11.24 -8.22
N PRO A 81 2.73 10.26 -9.09
CA PRO A 81 2.42 10.34 -10.50
C PRO A 81 0.96 10.00 -10.84
N GLY A 82 0.51 10.48 -12.00
CA GLY A 82 -0.76 10.09 -12.62
C GLY A 82 -1.96 10.27 -11.69
N LYS A 83 -2.80 9.24 -11.57
CA LYS A 83 -4.01 9.32 -10.73
C LYS A 83 -3.68 9.48 -9.24
N LYS A 84 -2.54 8.99 -8.75
CA LYS A 84 -2.16 9.13 -7.32
C LYS A 84 -1.94 10.59 -6.89
N ALA A 85 -1.75 11.52 -7.84
CA ALA A 85 -1.61 12.96 -7.58
C ALA A 85 -2.82 13.59 -6.86
N PHE A 86 -3.99 12.92 -6.84
CA PHE A 86 -5.13 13.39 -6.04
C PHE A 86 -4.78 13.48 -4.55
N ILE A 87 -3.92 12.58 -4.04
CA ILE A 87 -3.48 12.57 -2.64
C ILE A 87 -2.72 13.84 -2.32
N ASN A 88 -1.80 14.26 -3.20
CA ASN A 88 -1.07 15.52 -3.03
C ASN A 88 -2.02 16.73 -2.92
N ARG A 89 -3.06 16.77 -3.77
CA ARG A 89 -4.05 17.87 -3.74
C ARG A 89 -4.83 17.91 -2.43
N VAL A 90 -5.24 16.75 -1.92
CA VAL A 90 -5.98 16.65 -0.65
C VAL A 90 -5.08 16.98 0.55
N VAL A 91 -3.82 16.56 0.54
CA VAL A 91 -2.92 16.88 1.65
C VAL A 91 -2.56 18.37 1.68
N ALA A 92 -2.43 19.02 0.52
CA ALA A 92 -2.08 20.43 0.42
C ALA A 92 -3.16 21.41 0.95
N ILE A 93 -4.41 20.99 1.11
CA ILE A 93 -5.46 21.87 1.68
C ILE A 93 -5.38 21.97 3.21
N ILE A 94 -4.80 20.97 3.88
CA ILE A 94 -4.84 20.83 5.35
C ILE A 94 -4.19 22.02 6.08
N PRO A 95 -2.97 22.49 5.71
CA PRO A 95 -2.36 23.63 6.40
C PRO A 95 -3.19 24.92 6.30
N ASN A 96 -3.79 25.17 5.14
CA ASN A 96 -4.62 26.35 4.91
C ASN A 96 -5.87 26.34 5.79
N ASP A 97 -6.50 25.18 5.95
CA ASP A 97 -7.69 25.02 6.80
C ASP A 97 -7.37 25.15 8.30
N LEU A 98 -6.20 24.65 8.73
CA LEU A 98 -5.77 24.73 10.13
C LEU A 98 -5.40 26.16 10.54
N CYS A 99 -4.70 26.91 9.68
CA CYS A 99 -4.37 28.32 9.92
C CYS A 99 -5.60 29.24 9.99
N GLN A 100 -6.74 28.86 9.42
CA GLN A 100 -7.98 29.66 9.49
C GLN A 100 -8.81 29.42 10.76
N ARG A 101 -8.49 28.39 11.56
CA ARG A 101 -9.27 27.99 12.74
C ARG A 101 -8.63 28.36 14.09
N THR A 102 -7.42 28.91 14.07
CA THR A 102 -6.66 29.41 15.22
C THR A 102 -6.57 30.93 15.16
#